data_AF-A0A834TK95-F1
#
_entry.id   AF-A0A834TK95-F1
#
_cell.length_a   1.000
_cell.length_b   1.000
_cell.length_c   1.000
_cell.angle_alpha   90.00
_cell.angle_beta   90.00
_cell.angle_gamma   90.00
#
_symmetry.space_group_name_H-M   'P 1'
#
loop_
_entity.id
_entity.type
_entity.pdbx_description
1 polymer ?
#
loop_
_entity_poly.entity_id
_entity_poly.type
_entity_poly.pdbx_seq_one_letter_code
_entity_poly.pdbx_strand_id
1 'polypeptide(L)'
;MPLLRWAWGVNYHFHWEIDDVLQQIHNSYVENGIIILEEEDLHSLALLFRLLRQQGYRISSDVFEKFKDEKGNISESLSSDVEGMLSLYEAAHLRIHGEQILDEALQFTCYHLQLMTSQLTPSLAAKVNHSLRRPLHKSLPRLEASHYISIYQKDPSHHKTLLAFAKLDFNMLQKLHQKELGSISMLMTKVICIASILDDIYDVYGTFEELQLSTKAIDRWDINCMESLPVYMRHCYQALLDVYEEIEKEMIKQGRSFCVNYAKHEMNRLTQAYFEEAKWLNSNYTPTFEEYMGNAQISSGYHMLIATSFIGMGGIANEEAFHL
;
A
#
# COMPACT_ATOMS: atom_id res chain seq x y z
N MET A 1 9.61 -17.96 18.51
CA MET A 1 8.94 -18.64 17.37
C MET A 1 8.23 -17.54 16.59
N PRO A 2 8.72 -17.13 15.40
CA PRO A 2 8.94 -15.70 15.19
C PRO A 2 7.74 -14.98 14.56
N LEU A 3 7.44 -13.80 15.12
CA LEU A 3 7.06 -12.47 14.58
C LEU A 3 6.60 -12.25 13.14
N LEU A 4 6.77 -13.21 12.24
CA LEU A 4 6.89 -13.00 10.81
C LEU A 4 6.01 -13.95 10.00
N ARG A 5 4.93 -14.50 10.57
CA ARG A 5 3.94 -15.31 9.81
C ARG A 5 3.40 -14.57 8.55
N TRP A 6 3.41 -13.24 8.55
CA TRP A 6 3.02 -12.42 7.39
C TRP A 6 4.17 -12.10 6.42
N ALA A 7 5.43 -12.33 6.81
CA ALA A 7 6.59 -12.01 5.98
C ALA A 7 7.01 -13.14 5.03
N TRP A 8 6.28 -14.24 4.96
CA TRP A 8 6.58 -15.32 4.00
C TRP A 8 5.96 -15.04 2.63
N GLY A 9 4.95 -14.15 2.60
CA GLY A 9 4.16 -13.86 1.41
C GLY A 9 3.49 -15.10 0.83
N VAL A 10 3.08 -16.05 1.68
CA VAL A 10 2.30 -17.26 1.33
C VAL A 10 1.02 -17.38 2.18
N ASN A 11 0.73 -16.38 3.01
CA ASN A 11 -0.42 -16.33 3.90
C ASN A 11 -1.76 -16.42 3.15
N TYR A 12 -1.81 -15.96 1.90
CA TYR A 12 -3.00 -16.02 1.06
C TYR A 12 -3.46 -17.46 0.74
N HIS A 13 -2.59 -18.47 0.88
CA HIS A 13 -2.98 -19.88 0.77
C HIS A 13 -3.76 -20.42 1.98
N PHE A 14 -3.68 -19.72 3.11
CA PHE A 14 -4.25 -20.15 4.39
C PHE A 14 -5.13 -19.05 5.00
N HIS A 15 -5.70 -18.19 4.17
CA HIS A 15 -6.42 -17.00 4.66
C HIS A 15 -7.56 -17.39 5.60
N TRP A 16 -8.35 -18.40 5.23
CA TRP A 16 -9.47 -18.89 6.05
C TRP A 16 -9.01 -19.47 7.39
N GLU A 17 -7.95 -20.28 7.40
CA GLU A 17 -7.41 -20.87 8.61
C GLU A 17 -6.77 -19.82 9.53
N ILE A 18 -6.11 -18.82 8.94
CA ILE A 18 -5.52 -17.71 9.69
C ILE A 18 -6.64 -16.87 10.32
N ASP A 19 -7.69 -16.57 9.56
CA ASP A 19 -8.82 -15.77 10.04
C ASP A 19 -9.58 -16.47 11.16
N ASP A 20 -9.84 -17.79 11.02
CA ASP A 20 -10.47 -18.59 12.07
C ASP A 20 -9.64 -18.61 13.36
N VAL A 21 -8.32 -18.83 13.25
CA VAL A 21 -7.42 -18.82 14.41
C VAL A 21 -7.37 -17.43 15.06
N LEU A 22 -7.29 -16.35 14.27
CA LEU A 22 -7.26 -15.00 14.82
C LEU A 22 -8.60 -14.60 15.45
N GLN A 23 -9.71 -15.07 14.91
CA GLN A 23 -11.03 -14.91 15.51
C GLN A 23 -11.13 -15.65 16.85
N GLN A 24 -10.65 -16.89 16.93
CA GLN A 24 -10.60 -17.65 18.19
C GLN A 24 -9.72 -16.97 19.24
N ILE A 25 -8.55 -16.48 18.84
CA ILE A 25 -7.64 -15.71 19.70
C ILE A 25 -8.32 -14.42 20.18
N HIS A 26 -8.97 -13.67 19.28
CA HIS A 26 -9.72 -12.47 19.65
C HIS A 26 -10.80 -12.79 20.69
N ASN A 27 -11.61 -13.81 20.45
CA ASN A 27 -12.70 -14.19 21.36
C ASN A 27 -12.21 -14.70 22.73
N SER A 28 -11.00 -15.26 22.79
CA SER A 28 -10.44 -15.84 24.01
C SER A 28 -9.67 -14.83 24.85
N TYR A 29 -9.05 -13.83 24.21
CA TYR A 29 -8.05 -12.96 24.84
C TYR A 29 -8.31 -11.47 24.67
N VAL A 30 -9.45 -11.08 24.10
CA VAL A 30 -9.83 -9.67 23.95
C VAL A 30 -11.18 -9.43 24.62
N GLU A 31 -11.20 -8.53 25.59
CA GLU A 31 -12.41 -8.07 26.27
C GLU A 31 -12.53 -6.55 26.10
N ASN A 32 -13.68 -6.08 25.61
CA ASN A 32 -13.94 -4.65 25.33
C ASN A 32 -12.84 -3.98 24.45
N GLY A 33 -12.25 -4.75 23.53
CA GLY A 33 -11.17 -4.29 22.66
C GLY A 33 -9.78 -4.27 23.32
N ILE A 34 -9.64 -4.66 24.59
CA ILE A 34 -8.36 -4.71 25.29
C ILE A 34 -7.88 -6.17 25.35
N ILE A 35 -6.60 -6.41 25.05
CA ILE A 35 -6.00 -7.74 25.20
C ILE A 35 -5.80 -8.00 26.71
N ILE A 36 -6.41 -9.07 27.24
CA ILE A 36 -6.44 -9.41 28.67
C ILE A 36 -5.36 -10.43 29.09
N LEU A 37 -4.28 -10.54 28.33
CA LEU A 37 -3.18 -11.46 28.65
C LEU A 37 -2.38 -10.94 29.85
N GLU A 38 -2.59 -11.57 31.01
CA GLU A 38 -2.03 -11.14 32.30
C GLU A 38 -0.50 -11.36 32.42
N GLU A 39 0.06 -12.38 31.76
CA GLU A 39 1.47 -12.80 31.96
C GLU A 39 2.38 -12.67 30.72
N GLU A 40 1.94 -12.01 29.64
CA GLU A 40 2.74 -11.95 28.41
C GLU A 40 3.79 -10.84 28.43
N ASP A 41 4.99 -11.19 27.98
CA ASP A 41 6.10 -10.26 27.73
C ASP A 41 5.74 -9.21 26.65
N LEU A 42 6.54 -8.14 26.58
CA LEU A 42 6.30 -7.05 25.63
C LEU A 42 6.25 -7.54 24.18
N HIS A 43 7.10 -8.53 23.86
CA HIS A 43 7.19 -9.09 22.52
C HIS A 43 5.87 -9.75 22.09
N SER A 44 5.33 -10.65 22.89
CA SER A 44 4.12 -11.41 22.58
C SER A 44 2.89 -10.51 22.47
N LEU A 45 2.75 -9.54 23.39
CA LEU A 45 1.64 -8.60 23.40
C LEU A 45 1.67 -7.66 22.18
N ALA A 46 2.84 -7.08 21.87
CA ALA A 46 2.98 -6.20 20.71
C ALA A 46 2.77 -6.96 19.38
N LEU A 47 3.24 -8.20 19.32
CA LEU A 47 2.97 -9.08 18.18
C LEU A 47 1.46 -9.30 18.02
N LEU A 48 0.77 -9.74 19.07
CA LEU A 48 -0.67 -10.04 18.99
C LEU A 48 -1.48 -8.80 18.60
N PHE A 49 -1.21 -7.66 19.24
CA PHE A 49 -1.81 -6.38 18.91
C PHE A 49 -1.69 -6.07 17.41
N ARG A 50 -0.47 -6.21 16.86
CA ARG A 50 -0.21 -5.98 15.43
C ARG A 50 -0.99 -6.97 14.56
N LEU A 51 -0.97 -8.26 14.86
CA LEU A 51 -1.64 -9.28 14.02
C LEU A 51 -3.16 -9.03 13.96
N LEU A 52 -3.79 -8.74 15.11
CA LEU A 52 -5.22 -8.48 15.20
C LEU A 52 -5.59 -7.20 14.43
N ARG A 53 -4.85 -6.10 14.63
CA ARG A 53 -5.10 -4.85 13.88
C ARG A 53 -4.88 -4.99 12.38
N GLN A 54 -3.88 -5.78 11.95
CA GLN A 54 -3.65 -6.07 10.54
C GLN A 54 -4.83 -6.80 9.87
N GLN A 55 -5.64 -7.53 10.65
CA GLN A 55 -6.87 -8.18 10.17
C GLN A 55 -8.13 -7.32 10.34
N GLY A 56 -7.99 -6.06 10.77
CA GLY A 56 -9.12 -5.16 10.94
C GLY A 56 -9.84 -5.25 12.30
N TYR A 57 -9.33 -6.04 13.26
CA TYR A 57 -9.87 -6.02 14.62
C TYR A 57 -9.48 -4.71 15.32
N ARG A 58 -10.47 -4.07 15.96
CA ARG A 58 -10.26 -2.83 16.73
C ARG A 58 -9.76 -3.16 18.13
N ILE A 59 -8.44 -3.21 18.28
CA ILE A 59 -7.77 -3.42 19.57
C ILE A 59 -7.36 -2.06 20.15
N SER A 60 -7.63 -1.78 21.42
CA SER A 60 -7.20 -0.55 22.11
C SER A 60 -5.69 -0.53 22.35
N SER A 61 -5.06 0.63 22.17
CA SER A 61 -3.66 0.86 22.52
C SER A 61 -3.42 0.90 24.03
N ASP A 62 -4.47 1.00 24.85
CA ASP A 62 -4.38 1.07 26.32
C ASP A 62 -3.73 -0.18 26.92
N VAL A 63 -3.71 -1.29 26.18
CA VAL A 63 -2.99 -2.51 26.55
C VAL A 63 -1.49 -2.24 26.84
N PHE A 64 -0.93 -1.17 26.29
CA PHE A 64 0.46 -0.79 26.52
C PHE A 64 0.67 0.09 27.77
N GLU A 65 -0.39 0.58 28.42
CA GLU A 65 -0.27 1.45 29.62
C GLU A 65 0.46 0.73 30.77
N LYS A 66 0.36 -0.60 30.84
CA LYS A 66 1.09 -1.41 31.83
C LYS A 66 2.63 -1.37 31.68
N PHE A 67 3.14 -0.85 30.56
CA PHE A 67 4.57 -0.71 30.29
C PHE A 67 5.11 0.69 30.61
N LYS A 68 4.26 1.58 31.16
CA LYS A 68 4.69 2.89 31.65
C LYS A 68 5.20 2.82 33.09
N ASP A 69 6.10 3.74 33.41
CA ASP A 69 6.60 3.99 34.75
C ASP A 69 5.64 4.85 35.58
N GLU A 70 5.96 5.09 36.85
CA GLU A 70 5.15 5.93 37.76
C GLU A 70 5.01 7.39 37.28
N LYS A 71 5.86 7.84 36.35
CA LYS A 71 5.81 9.18 35.75
C LYS A 71 4.96 9.21 34.46
N GLY A 72 4.45 8.06 34.02
CA GLY A 72 3.66 7.91 32.80
C GLY A 72 4.49 7.78 31.52
N ASN A 73 5.82 7.63 31.60
CA ASN A 73 6.68 7.40 30.43
C ASN A 73 6.88 5.90 30.21
N ILE A 74 7.16 5.49 28.97
CA ILE A 74 7.52 4.09 28.69
C ILE A 74 8.77 3.72 29.50
N SER A 75 8.70 2.60 30.23
CA SER A 75 9.73 2.21 31.17
C SER A 75 11.08 1.97 30.48
N GLU A 76 12.12 2.65 30.96
CA GLU A 76 13.51 2.45 30.53
C GLU A 76 14.01 1.01 30.71
N SER A 77 13.39 0.24 31.61
CA SER A 77 13.71 -1.18 31.80
C SER A 77 13.51 -2.02 30.54
N LEU A 78 12.60 -1.61 29.66
CA LEU A 78 12.29 -2.27 28.39
C LEU A 78 13.42 -2.12 27.36
N SER A 79 14.35 -1.17 27.57
CA SER A 79 15.50 -0.95 26.68
C SER A 79 16.47 -2.14 26.63
N SER A 80 16.32 -3.10 27.54
CA SER A 80 17.08 -4.36 27.53
C SER A 80 16.45 -5.44 26.63
N ASP A 81 15.14 -5.37 26.37
CA ASP A 81 14.39 -6.34 25.58
C ASP A 81 14.33 -5.93 24.09
N VAL A 82 15.38 -6.28 23.37
CA VAL A 82 15.53 -5.95 21.94
C VAL A 82 14.39 -6.52 21.08
N GLU A 83 13.91 -7.73 21.40
CA GLU A 83 12.85 -8.38 20.63
C GLU A 83 11.47 -7.76 20.92
N GLY A 84 11.20 -7.43 22.20
CA GLY A 84 10.04 -6.66 22.61
C GLY A 84 9.99 -5.28 21.98
N MET A 85 11.09 -4.52 22.04
CA MET A 85 11.17 -3.20 21.40
C MET A 85 10.96 -3.24 19.90
N LEU A 86 11.54 -4.23 19.20
CA LEU A 86 11.34 -4.39 17.76
C LEU A 86 9.87 -4.71 17.43
N SER A 87 9.22 -5.51 18.28
CA SER A 87 7.80 -5.87 18.11
C SER A 87 6.88 -4.68 18.36
N LEU A 88 7.16 -3.90 19.40
CA LEU A 88 6.47 -2.66 19.73
C LEU A 88 6.67 -1.60 18.64
N TYR A 89 7.88 -1.48 18.09
CA TYR A 89 8.18 -0.61 16.95
C TYR A 89 7.28 -0.93 15.75
N GLU A 90 7.20 -2.21 15.36
CA GLU A 90 6.35 -2.65 14.25
C GLU A 90 4.85 -2.45 14.54
N ALA A 91 4.42 -2.68 15.78
CA ALA A 91 3.04 -2.45 16.21
C ALA A 91 2.65 -0.97 16.18
N ALA A 92 3.55 -0.06 16.58
CA ALA A 92 3.31 1.38 16.63
C ALA A 92 3.11 2.01 15.24
N HIS A 93 3.51 1.33 14.15
CA HIS A 93 3.16 1.76 12.79
C HIS A 93 1.69 1.51 12.41
N LEU A 94 0.92 0.77 13.21
CA LEU A 94 -0.53 0.57 13.05
C LEU A 94 -1.39 1.50 13.92
N ARG A 95 -0.80 2.56 14.47
CA ARG A 95 -1.53 3.55 15.27
C ARG A 95 -2.54 4.32 14.43
N ILE A 96 -3.63 4.71 15.07
CA ILE A 96 -4.66 5.61 14.50
C ILE A 96 -4.66 6.95 15.26
N HIS A 97 -5.43 7.91 14.76
CA HIS A 97 -5.54 9.23 15.40
C HIS A 97 -6.03 9.12 16.85
N GLY A 98 -5.35 9.83 17.76
CA GLY A 98 -5.69 9.88 19.18
C GLY A 98 -4.91 8.90 20.07
N GLU A 99 -4.02 8.08 19.50
CA GLU A 99 -3.27 7.05 20.25
C GLU A 99 -1.87 7.53 20.65
N GLN A 100 -1.83 8.50 21.57
CA GLN A 100 -0.58 9.12 22.02
C GLN A 100 0.46 8.10 22.54
N ILE A 101 0.01 7.04 23.22
CA ILE A 101 0.91 5.99 23.71
C ILE A 101 1.70 5.31 22.57
N LEU A 102 1.13 5.16 21.38
CA LEU A 102 1.83 4.58 20.24
C LEU A 102 2.76 5.58 19.54
N ASP A 103 2.46 6.88 19.60
CA ASP A 103 3.40 7.92 19.18
C ASP A 103 4.64 7.93 20.08
N GLU A 104 4.44 7.87 21.40
CA GLU A 104 5.51 7.75 22.39
C GLU A 104 6.30 6.45 22.21
N ALA A 105 5.62 5.33 22.00
CA ALA A 105 6.24 4.02 21.75
C ALA A 105 7.10 4.03 20.49
N LEU A 106 6.63 4.66 19.41
CA LEU A 106 7.41 4.77 18.19
C LEU A 106 8.69 5.58 18.41
N GLN A 107 8.60 6.72 19.12
CA GLN A 107 9.77 7.55 19.43
C GLN A 107 10.77 6.81 20.32
N PHE A 108 10.29 6.22 21.41
CA PHE A 108 11.10 5.44 22.36
C PHE A 108 11.81 4.29 21.67
N THR A 109 11.07 3.39 21.01
CA THR A 109 11.66 2.22 20.36
C THR A 109 12.63 2.62 19.26
N CYS A 110 12.34 3.64 18.45
CA CYS A 110 13.25 4.12 17.42
C CYS A 110 14.60 4.58 18.01
N TYR A 111 14.56 5.39 19.07
CA TYR A 111 15.76 5.89 19.75
C TYR A 111 16.61 4.76 20.31
N HIS A 112 16.01 3.86 21.11
CA HIS A 112 16.76 2.78 21.76
C HIS A 112 17.29 1.76 20.74
N LEU A 113 16.48 1.34 19.77
CA LEU A 113 16.92 0.40 18.72
C LEU A 113 18.11 0.94 17.93
N GLN A 114 18.14 2.25 17.62
CA GLN A 114 19.29 2.88 16.96
C GLN A 114 20.55 2.84 17.83
N LEU A 115 20.44 3.14 19.12
CA LEU A 115 21.58 3.15 20.04
C LEU A 115 22.21 1.77 20.22
N MET A 116 21.39 0.75 20.43
CA MET A 116 21.90 -0.61 20.70
C MET A 116 22.40 -1.33 19.45
N THR A 117 22.09 -0.87 18.23
CA THR A 117 22.43 -1.55 16.97
C THR A 117 23.91 -1.94 16.88
N SER A 118 24.81 -1.11 17.42
CA SER A 118 26.26 -1.37 17.43
C SER A 118 26.71 -2.51 18.35
N GLN A 119 25.89 -2.86 19.35
CA GLN A 119 26.18 -3.85 20.39
C GLN A 119 25.51 -5.21 20.11
N LEU A 120 24.60 -5.26 19.13
CA LEU A 120 23.87 -6.48 18.77
C LEU A 120 24.73 -7.43 17.92
N THR A 121 24.33 -8.70 17.90
CA THR A 121 24.90 -9.66 16.94
C THR A 121 24.64 -9.20 15.50
N PRO A 122 25.53 -9.52 14.53
CA PRO A 122 25.36 -9.04 13.16
C PRO A 122 24.01 -9.39 12.52
N SER A 123 23.44 -10.55 12.84
CA SER A 123 22.12 -10.97 12.35
C SER A 123 20.98 -10.14 12.96
N LEU A 124 21.01 -9.89 14.26
CA LEU A 124 19.99 -9.11 14.95
C LEU A 124 20.10 -7.62 14.61
N ALA A 125 21.32 -7.09 14.51
CA ALA A 125 21.59 -5.74 14.02
C ALA A 125 21.06 -5.54 12.60
N ALA A 126 21.23 -6.52 11.71
CA ALA A 126 20.67 -6.46 10.35
C ALA A 126 19.13 -6.41 10.36
N LYS A 127 18.48 -7.22 11.22
CA LYS A 127 17.02 -7.21 11.38
C LYS A 127 16.49 -5.87 11.88
N VAL A 128 17.14 -5.30 12.91
CA VAL A 128 16.79 -3.99 13.47
C VAL A 128 16.98 -2.89 12.42
N ASN A 129 18.13 -2.84 11.76
CA ASN A 129 18.40 -1.86 10.71
C ASN A 129 17.42 -1.95 9.53
N HIS A 130 17.04 -3.16 9.12
CA HIS A 130 16.04 -3.36 8.07
C HIS A 130 14.69 -2.77 8.49
N SER A 131 14.21 -3.12 9.68
CA SER A 131 12.92 -2.66 10.23
C SER A 131 12.89 -1.14 10.41
N LEU A 132 13.96 -0.54 10.93
CA LEU A 132 14.09 0.93 11.08
C LEU A 132 14.07 1.67 9.74
N ARG A 133 14.57 1.04 8.66
CA ARG A 133 14.54 1.61 7.30
C ARG A 133 13.20 1.37 6.61
N ARG A 134 12.59 0.21 6.86
CA ARG A 134 11.42 -0.33 6.15
C ARG A 134 10.52 -1.07 7.13
N PRO A 135 9.63 -0.36 7.84
CA PRO A 135 8.66 -0.99 8.74
C PRO A 135 7.75 -1.95 7.98
N LEU A 136 7.45 -3.10 8.56
CA LEU A 136 6.69 -4.17 7.90
C LEU A 136 5.34 -3.68 7.37
N HIS A 137 4.63 -2.85 8.14
CA HIS A 137 3.32 -2.33 7.73
C HIS A 137 3.38 -1.39 6.52
N LYS A 138 4.52 -0.72 6.28
CA LYS A 138 4.72 0.23 5.18
C LYS A 138 5.45 -0.38 3.98
N SER A 139 5.87 -1.64 4.10
CA SER A 139 6.64 -2.32 3.07
C SER A 139 5.76 -3.15 2.12
N LEU A 140 6.22 -3.30 0.88
CA LEU A 140 5.57 -4.16 -0.10
C LEU A 140 5.73 -5.64 0.31
N PRO A 141 4.62 -6.40 0.49
CA PRO A 141 4.67 -7.76 1.02
C PRO A 141 5.63 -8.69 0.28
N ARG A 142 5.75 -8.56 -1.05
CA ARG A 142 6.61 -9.42 -1.85
C ARG A 142 8.10 -9.09 -1.74
N LEU A 143 8.45 -7.80 -1.55
CA LEU A 143 9.82 -7.41 -1.27
C LEU A 143 10.26 -7.91 0.11
N GLU A 144 9.38 -7.77 1.11
CA GLU A 144 9.64 -8.31 2.44
C GLU A 144 9.76 -9.82 2.42
N ALA A 145 8.92 -10.52 1.65
CA ALA A 145 9.03 -11.96 1.49
C ALA A 145 10.38 -12.40 0.90
N SER A 146 10.86 -11.71 -0.13
CA SER A 146 12.18 -11.99 -0.71
C SER A 146 13.31 -11.79 0.32
N HIS A 147 13.26 -10.68 1.07
CA HIS A 147 14.23 -10.38 2.11
C HIS A 147 14.19 -11.43 3.23
N TYR A 148 13.00 -11.76 3.70
CA TYR A 148 12.79 -12.67 4.81
C TYR A 148 13.18 -14.11 4.48
N ILE A 149 12.88 -14.62 3.27
CA ILE A 149 13.33 -15.94 2.80
C ILE A 149 14.87 -16.05 2.91
N SER A 150 15.58 -14.96 2.59
CA SER A 150 17.05 -14.92 2.61
C SER A 150 17.62 -14.94 4.03
N ILE A 151 16.94 -14.31 4.99
CA ILE A 151 17.30 -14.36 6.41
C ILE A 151 16.94 -15.73 7.00
N TYR A 152 15.73 -16.20 6.77
CA TYR A 152 15.19 -17.42 7.35
C TYR A 152 15.97 -18.67 6.94
N GLN A 153 16.51 -18.70 5.71
CA GLN A 153 17.40 -19.76 5.27
C GLN A 153 18.68 -19.89 6.12
N LYS A 154 19.15 -18.80 6.71
CA LYS A 154 20.39 -18.78 7.54
C LYS A 154 20.13 -19.17 8.99
N ASP A 155 18.87 -19.20 9.43
CA ASP A 155 18.49 -19.59 10.79
C ASP A 155 18.70 -21.11 10.96
N PRO A 156 19.55 -21.57 11.90
CA PRO A 156 19.75 -23.00 12.14
C PRO A 156 18.48 -23.76 12.54
N SER A 157 17.46 -23.06 13.07
CA SER A 157 16.20 -23.63 13.56
C SER A 157 15.06 -23.63 12.52
N HIS A 158 15.35 -23.22 11.28
CA HIS A 158 14.31 -23.05 10.27
C HIS A 158 13.58 -24.36 9.92
N HIS A 159 12.27 -24.26 9.71
CA HIS A 159 11.44 -25.37 9.26
C HIS A 159 11.64 -25.58 7.75
N LYS A 160 12.34 -26.66 7.39
CA LYS A 160 12.74 -26.98 6.01
C LYS A 160 11.57 -26.98 5.02
N THR A 161 10.43 -27.57 5.40
CA THR A 161 9.24 -27.62 4.53
C THR A 161 8.67 -26.23 4.24
N LEU A 162 8.62 -25.36 5.23
CA LEU A 162 8.02 -24.03 5.07
C LEU A 162 8.93 -23.12 4.24
N LEU A 163 10.26 -23.24 4.42
CA LEU A 163 11.24 -22.56 3.56
C LEU A 163 11.14 -23.05 2.10
N ALA A 164 11.02 -24.37 1.89
CA ALA A 164 10.86 -24.94 0.55
C ALA A 164 9.57 -24.46 -0.11
N PHE A 165 8.45 -24.48 0.62
CA PHE A 165 7.16 -23.98 0.16
C PHE A 165 7.23 -22.49 -0.23
N ALA A 166 7.75 -21.63 0.64
CA ALA A 166 7.88 -20.20 0.35
C ALA A 166 8.75 -19.91 -0.87
N LYS A 167 9.85 -20.65 -1.08
CA LYS A 167 10.69 -20.52 -2.28
C LYS A 167 10.00 -20.98 -3.56
N LEU A 168 9.29 -22.10 -3.50
CA LEU A 168 8.54 -22.62 -4.66
C LEU A 168 7.43 -21.65 -5.03
N ASP A 169 6.68 -21.16 -4.05
CA ASP A 169 5.63 -20.16 -4.24
C ASP A 169 6.17 -18.85 -4.83
N PHE A 170 7.29 -18.35 -4.28
CA PHE A 170 7.97 -17.16 -4.80
C PHE A 170 8.36 -17.32 -6.27
N ASN A 171 8.97 -18.45 -6.62
CA ASN A 171 9.37 -18.73 -8.00
C ASN A 171 8.16 -18.94 -8.93
N MET A 172 7.08 -19.55 -8.43
CA MET A 172 5.85 -19.75 -9.20
C MET A 172 5.19 -18.42 -9.53
N LEU A 173 4.98 -17.57 -8.51
CA LEU A 173 4.44 -16.22 -8.71
C LEU A 173 5.38 -15.35 -9.56
N GLN A 174 6.70 -15.46 -9.39
CA GLN A 174 7.65 -14.74 -10.24
C GLN A 174 7.49 -15.13 -11.72
N LYS A 175 7.35 -16.43 -12.02
CA LYS A 175 7.08 -16.91 -13.39
C LYS A 175 5.72 -16.45 -13.90
N LEU A 176 4.70 -16.44 -13.04
CA LEU A 176 3.38 -15.92 -13.38
C LEU A 176 3.46 -14.43 -13.72
N HIS A 177 4.09 -13.61 -12.87
CA HIS A 177 4.33 -12.20 -13.14
C HIS A 177 5.17 -11.98 -14.40
N GLN A 178 6.17 -12.81 -14.70
CA GLN A 178 6.91 -12.72 -15.97
C GLN A 178 6.02 -12.99 -17.19
N LYS A 179 5.05 -13.89 -17.07
CA LYS A 179 4.05 -14.16 -18.12
C LYS A 179 3.02 -13.03 -18.21
N GLU A 180 2.53 -12.56 -17.07
CA GLU A 180 1.51 -11.50 -16.93
C GLU A 180 2.08 -10.10 -17.19
N LEU A 181 3.40 -9.90 -17.09
CA LEU A 181 4.09 -8.72 -17.61
C LEU A 181 3.76 -8.51 -19.09
N GLY A 182 3.41 -9.58 -19.81
CA GLY A 182 2.88 -9.50 -21.16
C GLY A 182 1.37 -9.24 -21.31
N SER A 183 0.53 -9.29 -20.26
CA SER A 183 -0.94 -9.19 -20.41
C SER A 183 -1.69 -8.37 -19.36
N ILE A 184 -1.51 -8.62 -18.05
CA ILE A 184 -2.26 -7.90 -16.98
C ILE A 184 -1.44 -6.75 -16.40
N SER A 185 -0.14 -6.93 -16.19
CA SER A 185 0.75 -5.77 -15.96
C SER A 185 0.68 -4.84 -17.14
N MET A 186 0.50 -5.36 -18.36
CA MET A 186 0.35 -4.54 -19.55
C MET A 186 -0.82 -3.56 -19.43
N LEU A 187 -1.94 -3.93 -18.80
CA LEU A 187 -3.06 -3.00 -18.57
C LEU A 187 -2.65 -1.84 -17.64
N MET A 188 -2.28 -2.14 -16.39
CA MET A 188 -1.89 -1.09 -15.44
C MET A 188 -0.70 -0.28 -15.97
N THR A 189 0.29 -0.92 -16.58
CA THR A 189 1.44 -0.26 -17.20
C THR A 189 1.02 0.62 -18.37
N LYS A 190 0.12 0.17 -19.27
CA LYS A 190 -0.39 1.00 -20.38
C LYS A 190 -1.07 2.26 -19.84
N VAL A 191 -1.95 2.11 -18.86
CA VAL A 191 -2.68 3.24 -18.26
C VAL A 191 -1.72 4.19 -17.53
N ILE A 192 -0.77 3.67 -16.74
CA ILE A 192 0.27 4.47 -16.08
C ILE A 192 1.11 5.22 -17.12
N CYS A 193 1.58 4.56 -18.17
CA CYS A 193 2.38 5.20 -19.21
C CYS A 193 1.61 6.32 -19.91
N ILE A 194 0.33 6.10 -20.24
CA ILE A 194 -0.51 7.15 -20.82
C ILE A 194 -0.69 8.30 -19.84
N ALA A 195 -0.98 8.02 -18.57
CA ALA A 195 -1.12 9.04 -17.54
C ALA A 195 0.17 9.86 -17.38
N SER A 196 1.35 9.23 -17.38
CA SER A 196 2.64 9.93 -17.33
C SER A 196 2.90 10.78 -18.57
N ILE A 197 2.55 10.30 -19.77
CA ILE A 197 2.68 11.12 -20.98
C ILE A 197 1.72 12.32 -20.93
N LEU A 198 0.51 12.14 -20.41
CA LEU A 198 -0.42 13.24 -20.19
C LEU A 198 0.13 14.22 -19.17
N ASP A 199 0.65 13.76 -18.04
CA ASP A 199 1.33 14.59 -17.03
C ASP A 199 2.41 15.48 -17.68
N ASP A 200 3.36 14.87 -18.42
CA ASP A 200 4.43 15.57 -19.16
C ASP A 200 3.89 16.60 -20.17
N ILE A 201 2.74 16.30 -20.81
CA ILE A 201 2.10 17.21 -21.75
C ILE A 201 1.55 18.44 -21.03
N TYR A 202 0.93 18.26 -19.87
CA TYR A 202 0.27 19.33 -19.13
C TYR A 202 1.24 20.20 -18.31
N ASP A 203 2.38 19.66 -17.89
CA ASP A 203 3.34 20.37 -17.05
C ASP A 203 4.49 21.05 -17.82
N VAL A 204 4.92 20.49 -18.97
CA VAL A 204 6.12 20.94 -19.71
C VAL A 204 5.84 21.31 -21.16
N TYR A 205 5.14 20.44 -21.91
CA TYR A 205 5.15 20.56 -23.38
C TYR A 205 4.00 21.38 -23.98
N GLY A 206 2.80 21.33 -23.40
CA GLY A 206 1.60 21.91 -23.99
C GLY A 206 1.45 23.41 -23.74
N THR A 207 1.04 24.18 -24.76
CA THR A 207 0.58 25.55 -24.51
C THR A 207 -0.81 25.53 -23.89
N PHE A 208 -1.18 26.57 -23.15
CA PHE A 208 -2.46 26.62 -22.45
C PHE A 208 -3.68 26.41 -23.38
N GLU A 209 -3.65 26.97 -24.59
CA GLU A 209 -4.71 26.78 -25.59
C GLU A 209 -4.78 25.33 -26.10
N GLU A 210 -3.63 24.68 -26.29
CA GLU A 210 -3.55 23.27 -26.69
C GLU A 210 -4.06 22.35 -25.58
N LEU A 211 -3.71 22.63 -24.32
CA LEU A 211 -4.22 21.91 -23.15
C LEU A 211 -5.72 22.01 -23.01
N GLN A 212 -6.31 23.19 -23.31
CA GLN A 212 -7.76 23.35 -23.29
C GLN A 212 -8.45 22.49 -24.36
N LEU A 213 -7.85 22.33 -25.55
CA LEU A 213 -8.36 21.44 -26.59
C LEU A 213 -8.21 19.97 -26.19
N SER A 214 -7.06 19.59 -25.65
CA SER A 214 -6.77 18.24 -25.14
C SER A 214 -7.77 17.82 -24.05
N THR A 215 -7.98 18.68 -23.05
CA THR A 215 -8.92 18.44 -21.95
C THR A 215 -10.34 18.20 -22.48
N LYS A 216 -10.82 19.05 -23.40
CA LYS A 216 -12.15 18.91 -24.01
C LYS A 216 -12.28 17.65 -24.87
N ALA A 217 -11.20 17.20 -25.52
CA ALA A 217 -11.20 15.97 -26.29
C ALA A 217 -11.35 14.76 -25.37
N ILE A 218 -10.58 14.72 -24.28
CA ILE A 218 -10.59 13.66 -23.26
C ILE A 218 -11.96 13.59 -22.57
N ASP A 219 -12.54 14.73 -22.19
CA ASP A 219 -13.91 14.80 -21.64
C ASP A 219 -14.96 14.16 -22.56
N ARG A 220 -14.84 14.39 -23.88
CA ARG A 220 -15.77 13.86 -24.88
C ARG A 220 -15.53 12.39 -25.19
N TRP A 221 -14.31 11.91 -25.02
CA TRP A 221 -13.89 10.53 -25.31
C TRP A 221 -14.27 10.08 -26.74
N ASP A 222 -14.09 10.97 -27.73
CA ASP A 222 -14.46 10.73 -29.14
C ASP A 222 -13.24 10.85 -30.06
N ILE A 223 -13.03 9.85 -30.92
CA ILE A 223 -11.95 9.81 -31.91
C ILE A 223 -12.00 11.00 -32.88
N ASN A 224 -13.19 11.54 -33.15
CA ASN A 224 -13.36 12.71 -34.03
C ASN A 224 -12.69 13.98 -33.47
N CYS A 225 -12.44 14.03 -32.15
CA CYS A 225 -11.73 15.17 -31.54
C CYS A 225 -10.24 15.20 -31.93
N MET A 226 -9.68 14.10 -32.45
CA MET A 226 -8.27 14.00 -32.82
C MET A 226 -7.84 15.05 -33.86
N GLU A 227 -8.72 15.40 -34.81
CA GLU A 227 -8.40 16.40 -35.85
C GLU A 227 -8.15 17.80 -35.27
N SER A 228 -8.76 18.10 -34.13
CA SER A 228 -8.62 19.38 -33.43
C SER A 228 -7.35 19.48 -32.58
N LEU A 229 -6.65 18.37 -32.35
CA LEU A 229 -5.45 18.33 -31.51
C LEU A 229 -4.16 18.58 -32.30
N PRO A 230 -3.12 19.16 -31.66
CA PRO A 230 -1.77 19.22 -32.21
C PRO A 230 -1.22 17.83 -32.55
N VAL A 231 -0.38 17.75 -33.60
CA VAL A 231 0.12 16.48 -34.16
C VAL A 231 0.83 15.61 -33.11
N TYR A 232 1.58 16.22 -32.18
CA TYR A 232 2.28 15.48 -31.13
C TYR A 232 1.33 14.86 -30.09
N MET A 233 0.24 15.55 -29.74
CA MET A 233 -0.79 15.06 -28.79
C MET A 233 -1.66 13.96 -29.37
N ARG A 234 -1.89 13.95 -30.69
CA ARG A 234 -2.76 12.96 -31.37
C ARG A 234 -2.35 11.51 -31.07
N HIS A 235 -1.06 11.25 -31.02
CA HIS A 235 -0.54 9.90 -30.76
C HIS A 235 -0.88 9.44 -29.33
N CYS A 236 -0.74 10.33 -28.34
CA CYS A 236 -1.12 10.06 -26.97
C CYS A 236 -2.64 9.84 -26.84
N TYR A 237 -3.44 10.71 -27.47
CA TYR A 237 -4.90 10.61 -27.45
C TYR A 237 -5.41 9.33 -28.11
N GLN A 238 -4.85 8.94 -29.28
CA GLN A 238 -5.19 7.68 -29.93
C GLN A 238 -4.83 6.49 -29.04
N ALA A 239 -3.64 6.48 -28.44
CA ALA A 239 -3.22 5.42 -27.52
C ALA A 239 -4.15 5.32 -26.30
N LEU A 240 -4.61 6.45 -25.75
CA LEU A 240 -5.60 6.49 -24.68
C LEU A 240 -6.89 5.77 -25.10
N LEU A 241 -7.46 6.13 -26.26
CA LEU A 241 -8.70 5.50 -26.75
C LEU A 241 -8.52 4.00 -27.01
N ASP A 242 -7.43 3.61 -27.68
CA ASP A 242 -7.15 2.22 -28.04
C ASP A 242 -7.00 1.33 -26.81
N VAL A 243 -6.30 1.79 -25.78
CA VAL A 243 -6.12 1.04 -24.53
C VAL A 243 -7.45 0.82 -23.83
N TYR A 244 -8.29 1.86 -23.72
CA TYR A 244 -9.59 1.71 -23.08
C TYR A 244 -10.58 0.88 -23.90
N GLU A 245 -10.50 0.91 -25.23
CA GLU A 245 -11.30 0.04 -26.09
C GLU A 245 -10.87 -1.43 -25.97
N GLU A 246 -9.55 -1.71 -25.87
CA GLU A 246 -9.02 -3.05 -25.62
C GLU A 246 -9.53 -3.62 -24.28
N ILE A 247 -9.50 -2.80 -23.22
CA ILE A 247 -10.03 -3.17 -21.89
C ILE A 247 -11.53 -3.45 -21.98
N GLU A 248 -12.29 -2.56 -22.62
CA GLU A 248 -13.73 -2.69 -22.77
C GLU A 248 -14.13 -3.99 -23.47
N LYS A 249 -13.45 -4.33 -24.56
CA LYS A 249 -13.66 -5.59 -25.29
C LYS A 249 -13.45 -6.81 -24.39
N GLU A 250 -12.47 -6.78 -23.49
CA GLU A 250 -12.20 -7.88 -22.56
C GLU A 250 -13.23 -7.92 -21.42
N MET A 251 -13.61 -6.77 -20.87
CA MET A 251 -14.58 -6.67 -19.78
C MET A 251 -16.01 -7.01 -20.23
N ILE A 252 -16.38 -6.74 -21.48
CA ILE A 252 -17.66 -7.15 -22.07
C ILE A 252 -17.82 -8.69 -22.01
N LYS A 253 -16.75 -9.45 -22.30
CA LYS A 253 -16.79 -10.92 -22.23
C LYS A 253 -17.07 -11.45 -20.82
N GLN A 254 -16.75 -10.64 -19.81
CA GLN A 254 -16.95 -10.97 -18.40
C GLN A 254 -18.23 -10.34 -17.82
N GLY A 255 -19.00 -9.57 -18.61
CA GLY A 255 -20.18 -8.86 -18.13
C GLY A 255 -19.88 -7.69 -17.18
N ARG A 256 -18.65 -7.15 -17.22
CA ARG A 256 -18.14 -6.12 -16.29
C ARG A 256 -17.78 -4.79 -16.99
N SER A 257 -18.48 -4.44 -18.06
CA SER A 257 -18.22 -3.20 -18.82
C SER A 257 -18.37 -1.94 -17.97
N PHE A 258 -19.19 -1.97 -16.92
CA PHE A 258 -19.36 -0.84 -15.99
C PHE A 258 -18.02 -0.39 -15.36
N CYS A 259 -17.11 -1.33 -15.05
CA CYS A 259 -15.80 -1.01 -14.47
C CYS A 259 -14.97 -0.08 -15.38
N VAL A 260 -15.13 -0.22 -16.70
CA VAL A 260 -14.40 0.61 -17.67
C VAL A 260 -14.94 2.03 -17.68
N ASN A 261 -16.25 2.23 -17.49
CA ASN A 261 -16.83 3.56 -17.38
C ASN A 261 -16.29 4.30 -16.15
N TYR A 262 -16.12 3.61 -15.02
CA TYR A 262 -15.48 4.19 -13.83
C TYR A 262 -14.02 4.56 -14.09
N ALA A 263 -13.23 3.70 -14.74
CA ALA A 263 -11.85 4.03 -15.05
C ALA A 263 -11.72 5.19 -16.04
N LYS A 264 -12.59 5.27 -17.07
CA LYS A 264 -12.67 6.44 -17.97
C LYS A 264 -13.00 7.71 -17.20
N HIS A 265 -13.94 7.63 -16.26
CA HIS A 265 -14.31 8.75 -15.41
C HIS A 265 -13.13 9.25 -14.56
N GLU A 266 -12.39 8.35 -13.91
CA GLU A 266 -11.23 8.72 -13.09
C GLU A 266 -10.06 9.26 -13.93
N MET A 267 -9.84 8.75 -15.15
CA MET A 267 -8.89 9.34 -16.09
C MET A 267 -9.30 10.77 -16.50
N ASN A 268 -10.58 11.00 -16.78
CA ASN A 268 -11.08 12.35 -17.07
C ASN A 268 -10.85 13.28 -15.87
N ARG A 269 -11.18 12.85 -14.65
CA ARG A 269 -10.92 13.62 -13.43
C ARG A 269 -9.44 13.96 -13.25
N LEU A 270 -8.55 13.01 -13.51
CA LEU A 270 -7.10 13.23 -13.48
C LEU A 270 -6.68 14.32 -14.47
N THR A 271 -7.15 14.25 -15.72
CA THR A 271 -6.82 15.26 -16.74
C THR A 271 -7.40 16.65 -16.45
N GLN A 272 -8.58 16.72 -15.82
CA GLN A 272 -9.13 18.00 -15.33
C GLN A 272 -8.26 18.60 -14.23
N ALA A 273 -7.72 17.77 -13.33
CA ALA A 273 -6.83 18.22 -12.27
C ALA A 273 -5.51 18.75 -12.84
N TYR A 274 -4.93 18.08 -13.84
CA TYR A 274 -3.77 18.59 -14.57
C TYR A 274 -4.05 19.92 -15.27
N PHE A 275 -5.24 20.06 -15.89
CA PHE A 275 -5.62 21.31 -16.53
C PHE A 275 -5.78 22.45 -15.53
N GLU A 276 -6.30 22.18 -14.33
CA GLU A 276 -6.41 23.19 -13.28
C GLU A 276 -5.03 23.68 -12.79
N GLU A 277 -4.06 22.77 -12.63
CA GLU A 277 -2.68 23.15 -12.34
C GLU A 277 -2.07 24.02 -13.45
N ALA A 278 -2.32 23.66 -14.71
CA ALA A 278 -1.89 24.47 -15.85
C ALA A 278 -2.57 25.85 -15.88
N LYS A 279 -3.83 25.98 -15.45
CA LYS A 279 -4.50 27.30 -15.29
C LYS A 279 -3.83 28.16 -14.24
N TRP A 280 -3.51 27.58 -13.09
CA TRP A 280 -2.82 28.30 -12.01
C TRP A 280 -1.47 28.82 -12.50
N LEU A 281 -0.70 27.97 -13.18
CA LEU A 281 0.58 28.34 -13.78
C LEU A 281 0.42 29.47 -14.81
N ASN A 282 -0.50 29.32 -15.77
CA ASN A 282 -0.71 30.30 -16.85
C ASN A 282 -1.19 31.67 -16.33
N SER A 283 -1.99 31.68 -15.27
CA SER A 283 -2.50 32.92 -14.66
C SER A 283 -1.56 33.52 -13.60
N ASN A 284 -0.40 32.88 -13.32
CA ASN A 284 0.46 33.20 -12.18
C ASN A 284 -0.31 33.27 -10.85
N TYR A 285 -1.30 32.40 -10.70
CA TYR A 285 -2.11 32.31 -9.50
C TYR A 285 -1.51 31.29 -8.53
N THR A 286 -1.37 31.71 -7.26
CA THR A 286 -0.95 30.83 -6.18
C THR A 286 -2.18 30.41 -5.38
N PRO A 287 -2.62 29.14 -5.45
CA PRO A 287 -3.77 28.65 -4.69
C PRO A 287 -3.50 28.66 -3.18
N THR A 288 -4.57 28.73 -2.39
CA THR A 288 -4.49 28.42 -0.96
C THR A 288 -4.16 26.93 -0.75
N PHE A 289 -3.73 26.57 0.46
CA PHE A 289 -3.46 25.17 0.79
C PHE A 289 -4.68 24.27 0.56
N GLU A 290 -5.88 24.72 0.91
CA GLU A 290 -7.11 23.93 0.76
C GLU A 290 -7.48 23.74 -0.73
N GLU A 291 -7.39 24.79 -1.55
CA GLU A 291 -7.61 24.71 -2.99
C GLU A 291 -6.58 23.80 -3.67
N TYR A 292 -5.30 23.96 -3.33
CA TYR A 292 -4.22 23.11 -3.84
C TYR A 292 -4.46 21.65 -3.46
N MET A 293 -4.70 21.36 -2.18
CA MET A 293 -4.87 19.98 -1.71
C MET A 293 -6.09 19.30 -2.32
N GLY A 294 -7.18 20.04 -2.55
CA GLY A 294 -8.36 19.51 -3.23
C GLY A 294 -8.06 19.02 -4.65
N ASN A 295 -7.20 19.73 -5.38
CA ASN A 295 -6.76 19.32 -6.72
C ASN A 295 -5.65 18.26 -6.68
N ALA A 296 -4.64 18.46 -5.81
CA ALA A 296 -3.45 17.63 -5.69
C ALA A 296 -3.78 16.16 -5.33
N GLN A 297 -4.84 15.93 -4.56
CA GLN A 297 -5.32 14.58 -4.28
C GLN A 297 -5.73 13.84 -5.56
N ILE A 298 -6.37 14.54 -6.51
CA ILE A 298 -6.79 13.98 -7.78
C ILE A 298 -5.59 13.84 -8.72
N SER A 299 -4.76 14.90 -8.86
CA SER A 299 -3.58 14.88 -9.74
C SER A 299 -2.49 13.91 -9.31
N SER A 300 -2.51 13.44 -8.05
CA SER A 300 -1.65 12.34 -7.58
C SER A 300 -1.86 11.02 -8.35
N GLY A 301 -2.99 10.86 -9.05
CA GLY A 301 -3.30 9.70 -9.89
C GLY A 301 -3.75 8.45 -9.12
N TYR A 302 -3.73 8.46 -7.77
CA TYR A 302 -4.06 7.27 -6.97
C TYR A 302 -5.51 6.80 -7.17
N HIS A 303 -6.48 7.71 -7.31
CA HIS A 303 -7.87 7.35 -7.60
C HIS A 303 -8.01 6.56 -8.92
N MET A 304 -7.33 7.04 -9.97
CA MET A 304 -7.27 6.36 -11.26
C MET A 304 -6.59 4.99 -11.15
N LEU A 305 -5.50 4.87 -10.39
CA LEU A 305 -4.80 3.60 -10.18
C LEU A 305 -5.68 2.58 -9.44
N ILE A 306 -6.42 3.03 -8.42
CA ILE A 306 -7.35 2.18 -7.66
C ILE A 306 -8.46 1.68 -8.58
N ALA A 307 -9.14 2.57 -9.31
CA ALA A 307 -10.20 2.19 -10.24
C ALA A 307 -9.71 1.22 -11.33
N THR A 308 -8.52 1.47 -11.88
CA THR A 308 -7.92 0.58 -12.90
C THR A 308 -7.55 -0.78 -12.30
N SER A 309 -7.08 -0.83 -11.04
CA SER A 309 -6.74 -2.09 -10.37
C SER A 309 -7.97 -3.01 -10.18
N PHE A 310 -9.14 -2.43 -9.89
CA PHE A 310 -10.40 -3.17 -9.70
C PHE A 310 -10.92 -3.83 -10.97
N ILE A 311 -10.54 -3.33 -12.15
CA ILE A 311 -10.81 -4.00 -13.43
C ILE A 311 -10.19 -5.41 -13.41
N GLY A 312 -8.93 -5.52 -12.97
CA GLY A 312 -8.18 -6.77 -12.91
C GLY A 312 -8.59 -7.73 -11.79
N MET A 313 -9.40 -7.29 -10.81
CA MET A 313 -9.75 -8.10 -9.63
C MET A 313 -10.91 -9.10 -9.85
N GLY A 314 -11.44 -9.19 -11.06
CA GLY A 314 -12.52 -10.13 -11.37
C GLY A 314 -13.77 -9.93 -10.50
N GLY A 315 -14.47 -11.02 -10.16
CA GLY A 315 -15.72 -10.96 -9.40
C GLY A 315 -15.63 -10.43 -7.97
N ILE A 316 -14.42 -10.19 -7.44
CA ILE A 316 -14.23 -9.59 -6.11
C ILE A 316 -14.59 -8.10 -6.11
N ALA A 317 -14.32 -7.40 -7.22
CA ALA A 317 -14.69 -6.00 -7.37
C ALA A 317 -16.07 -5.89 -8.04
N ASN A 318 -17.10 -5.81 -7.20
CA ASN A 318 -18.49 -5.55 -7.60
C ASN A 318 -18.71 -4.04 -7.83
N GLU A 319 -19.92 -3.65 -8.22
CA GLU A 319 -20.28 -2.24 -8.47
C GLU A 319 -20.09 -1.35 -7.23
N GLU A 320 -20.36 -1.89 -6.03
CA GLU A 320 -20.17 -1.18 -4.75
C GLU A 320 -18.71 -0.80 -4.51
N ALA A 321 -17.76 -1.63 -4.94
CA ALA A 321 -16.33 -1.34 -4.80
C ALA A 321 -15.90 -0.05 -5.53
N PHE A 322 -16.60 0.36 -6.58
CA PHE A 322 -16.32 1.59 -7.33
C PHE A 322 -17.04 2.84 -6.79
N HIS A 323 -17.88 2.68 -5.77
CA HIS A 323 -18.61 3.77 -5.11
C HIS A 323 -17.98 4.23 -3.78
N LEU A 324 -16.84 3.63 -3.39
CA LEU A 324 -16.06 3.97 -2.19
C LEU A 324 -15.18 5.22 -2.41
#